data_AF-A0A9C6WI21-F1
#
_entry.id   AF-A0A9C6WI21-F1
#
_cell.length_a   1.000
_cell.length_b   1.000
_cell.length_c   1.000
_cell.angle_alpha   90.00
_cell.angle_beta   90.00
_cell.angle_gamma   90.00
#
_symmetry.space_group_name_H-M   'P 1'
#
loop_
_entity.id
_entity.type
_entity.pdbx_description
1 polymer ?
#
loop_
_entity_poly.entity_id
_entity_poly.type
_entity_poly.pdbx_seq_one_letter_code
_entity_poly.pdbx_strand_id
1 'polypeptide(L)'
;MEYEIYMFLGGGLECLCESLCFRLQMREDEESIIHKSRRLFQQFVVDSFSMIESQRLYEIRNKQNTIRGKFLQGIEEAMHRGDVDASSIGTRVILPSSFTGGKHYMFNNCQDAIAICKHFGYPDLFMTITCNPSWLEFHRYTACDKIPIADRPNISC
;
A
#
# COMPACT_ATOMS: atom_id res chain seq x y z
N MET A 1 -12.00 -5.69 -7.07
CA MET A 1 -11.02 -4.98 -6.21
C MET A 1 -10.19 -3.97 -7.01
N GLU A 2 -9.71 -4.27 -8.23
CA GLU A 2 -9.03 -3.26 -9.08
C GLU A 2 -9.93 -2.06 -9.45
N TYR A 3 -11.23 -2.29 -9.69
CA TYR A 3 -12.17 -1.21 -10.08
C TYR A 3 -12.44 -0.15 -9.01
N GLU A 4 -12.20 -0.43 -7.73
CA GLU A 4 -12.37 0.58 -6.66
C GLU A 4 -11.15 1.50 -6.51
N ILE A 5 -9.97 1.04 -6.96
CA ILE A 5 -8.76 1.85 -7.01
C ILE A 5 -8.98 2.99 -8.02
N TYR A 6 -9.49 2.68 -9.21
CA TYR A 6 -9.79 3.67 -10.26
C TYR A 6 -10.90 4.65 -9.89
N MET A 7 -11.82 4.29 -8.99
CA MET A 7 -12.98 5.13 -8.70
C MET A 7 -12.67 6.29 -7.73
N PHE A 8 -11.56 6.21 -7.00
CA PHE A 8 -11.20 7.19 -5.98
C PHE A 8 -9.99 8.05 -6.30
N LEU A 9 -9.08 7.60 -7.18
CA LEU A 9 -7.94 8.40 -7.62
C LEU A 9 -8.43 9.50 -8.57
N GLY A 10 -8.26 10.77 -8.21
CA GLY A 10 -8.35 11.84 -9.21
C GLY A 10 -7.19 11.67 -10.20
N GLY A 11 -7.38 12.07 -11.47
CA GLY A 11 -6.34 11.93 -12.51
C GLY A 11 -4.98 12.58 -12.18
N GLY A 12 -4.89 13.44 -11.16
CA GLY A 12 -3.62 13.97 -10.65
C GLY A 12 -2.80 12.97 -9.82
N LEU A 13 -3.44 12.05 -9.09
CA LEU A 13 -2.75 11.09 -8.22
C LEU A 13 -2.24 9.87 -9.02
N GLU A 14 -2.99 9.45 -10.05
CA GLU A 14 -2.55 8.44 -11.03
C GLU A 14 -1.28 8.91 -11.75
N CYS A 15 -1.32 10.12 -12.34
CA CYS A 15 -0.16 10.73 -13.00
C CYS A 15 1.07 10.86 -12.08
N LEU A 16 0.87 11.22 -10.81
CA LEU A 16 2.00 11.36 -9.87
C LEU A 16 2.65 10.01 -9.58
N CYS A 17 1.85 9.00 -9.20
CA CYS A 17 2.35 7.66 -8.93
C CYS A 17 3.04 7.07 -10.17
N GLU A 18 2.41 7.17 -11.34
CA GLU A 18 2.99 6.71 -12.61
C GLU A 18 4.32 7.42 -12.93
N SER A 19 4.38 8.74 -12.77
CA SER A 19 5.61 9.50 -13.01
C SER A 19 6.74 9.13 -12.05
N LEU A 20 6.40 8.75 -10.82
CA LEU A 20 7.38 8.33 -9.80
C LEU A 20 7.83 6.89 -10.05
N CYS A 21 6.90 5.99 -10.37
CA CYS A 21 7.22 4.62 -10.79
C CYS A 21 8.13 4.61 -12.01
N PHE A 22 7.84 5.43 -13.02
CA PHE A 22 8.68 5.58 -14.21
C PHE A 22 10.10 6.03 -13.85
N ARG A 23 10.25 6.98 -12.90
CA ARG A 23 11.55 7.49 -12.46
C ARG A 23 12.33 6.56 -11.53
N LEU A 24 11.63 5.66 -10.83
CA LEU A 24 12.22 4.66 -9.93
C LEU A 24 12.53 3.33 -10.66
N GLN A 25 12.11 3.19 -11.91
CA GLN A 25 12.37 2.00 -12.71
C GLN A 25 13.82 2.00 -13.19
N MET A 26 14.60 1.00 -12.80
CA MET A 26 15.93 0.75 -13.37
C MET A 26 15.79 0.25 -14.82
N ARG A 27 16.60 0.79 -15.74
CA ARG A 27 16.65 0.39 -17.15
C ARG A 27 18.10 0.13 -17.55
N GLU A 28 18.32 -0.87 -18.39
CA GLU A 28 19.68 -1.25 -18.82
C GLU A 28 20.30 -0.21 -19.76
N ASP A 29 19.48 0.47 -20.57
CA ASP A 29 19.92 1.47 -21.56
C ASP A 29 20.17 2.87 -20.98
N GLU A 30 19.83 3.12 -19.71
CA GLU A 30 19.95 4.43 -19.07
C GLU A 30 20.75 4.36 -17.77
N GLU A 31 21.67 5.31 -17.58
CA GLU A 31 22.33 5.44 -16.28
C GLU A 31 21.34 5.87 -15.20
N SER A 32 21.16 5.01 -14.20
CA SER A 32 20.24 5.21 -13.09
C SER A 32 20.81 6.18 -12.04
N ILE A 33 20.96 7.46 -12.38
CA ILE A 33 21.55 8.52 -11.53
C ILE A 33 20.85 8.61 -10.17
N ILE A 34 19.50 8.59 -10.18
CA ILE A 34 18.67 8.67 -8.98
C ILE A 34 19.05 7.56 -8.00
N HIS A 35 19.20 6.33 -8.49
CA HIS A 35 19.55 5.17 -7.68
C HIS A 35 21.00 5.15 -7.19
N LYS A 36 21.90 5.87 -7.87
CA LYS A 36 23.31 6.03 -7.46
C LYS A 36 23.51 7.14 -6.41
N SER A 37 22.46 7.90 -6.08
CA SER A 37 22.53 9.08 -5.21
C SER A 37 22.54 8.77 -3.70
N ARG A 38 22.63 7.48 -3.30
CA ARG A 38 22.77 7.02 -1.90
C ARG A 38 21.70 7.60 -0.96
N ARG A 39 22.08 8.29 0.12
CA ARG A 39 21.13 8.88 1.09
C ARG A 39 20.09 9.81 0.45
N LEU A 40 20.46 10.51 -0.63
CA LEU A 40 19.53 11.35 -1.37
C LEU A 40 18.44 10.52 -2.06
N PHE A 41 18.75 9.31 -2.53
CA PHE A 41 17.76 8.37 -3.05
C PHE A 41 16.75 7.95 -1.97
N GLN A 42 17.22 7.63 -0.77
CA GLN A 42 16.35 7.25 0.34
C GLN A 42 15.39 8.39 0.69
N GLN A 43 15.92 9.62 0.79
CA GLN A 43 15.10 10.80 1.03
C GLN A 43 14.08 11.00 -0.09
N PHE A 44 14.50 10.89 -1.35
CA PHE A 44 13.60 11.00 -2.50
C PHE A 44 12.44 10.00 -2.44
N VAL A 45 12.70 8.74 -2.07
CA VAL A 45 11.67 7.70 -1.94
C VAL A 45 10.69 8.03 -0.81
N VAL A 46 11.19 8.43 0.36
CA VAL A 46 10.34 8.78 1.52
C VAL A 46 9.49 10.03 1.24
N ASP A 47 10.08 11.05 0.62
CA ASP A 47 9.38 12.28 0.24
C ASP A 47 8.31 11.99 -0.82
N SER A 48 8.62 11.16 -1.80
CA SER A 48 7.69 10.71 -2.84
C SER A 48 6.50 9.95 -2.25
N PHE A 49 6.76 9.01 -1.33
CA PHE A 49 5.71 8.27 -0.62
C PHE A 49 4.82 9.21 0.21
N SER A 50 5.44 10.12 0.96
CA SER A 50 4.70 11.10 1.80
C SER A 50 3.82 12.02 0.95
N MET A 51 4.28 12.40 -0.25
CA MET A 51 3.51 13.20 -1.20
C MET A 51 2.28 12.43 -1.72
N ILE A 52 2.47 11.17 -2.13
CA ILE A 52 1.38 10.29 -2.60
C ILE A 52 0.35 10.08 -1.49
N GLU A 53 0.79 9.76 -0.28
CA GLU A 53 -0.10 9.51 0.86
C GLU A 53 -0.84 10.77 1.31
N SER A 54 -0.17 11.93 1.31
CA SER A 54 -0.83 13.21 1.59
C SER A 54 -1.96 13.50 0.60
N GLN A 55 -1.71 13.26 -0.70
CA GLN A 55 -2.72 13.44 -1.74
C GLN A 55 -3.87 12.43 -1.60
N ARG A 56 -3.59 11.15 -1.30
CA ARG A 56 -4.62 10.14 -1.00
C ARG A 56 -5.52 10.55 0.16
N LEU A 57 -4.94 10.99 1.26
CA LEU A 57 -5.68 11.47 2.44
C LEU A 57 -6.50 12.72 2.13
N TYR A 58 -5.96 13.63 1.32
CA TYR A 58 -6.68 14.81 0.84
C TYR A 58 -7.92 14.42 0.02
N GLU A 59 -7.80 13.45 -0.88
CA GLU A 59 -8.94 12.95 -1.66
C GLU A 59 -9.99 12.26 -0.78
N ILE A 60 -9.58 11.43 0.17
CA ILE A 60 -10.49 10.80 1.15
C ILE A 60 -11.23 11.87 1.96
N ARG A 61 -10.52 12.92 2.39
CA ARG A 61 -11.10 14.03 3.14
C ARG A 61 -12.14 14.79 2.31
N ASN A 62 -11.86 15.05 1.03
CA ASN A 62 -12.76 15.79 0.15
C ASN A 62 -13.98 14.96 -0.30
N LYS A 63 -13.78 13.67 -0.57
CA LYS A 63 -14.84 12.76 -1.05
C LYS A 63 -15.61 12.10 0.10
N GLN A 64 -15.47 12.62 1.33
CA GLN A 64 -16.01 11.98 2.53
C GLN A 64 -17.54 11.82 2.50
N ASN A 65 -18.27 12.73 1.86
CA ASN A 65 -19.72 12.59 1.69
C ASN A 65 -20.09 11.34 0.87
N THR A 66 -19.31 11.05 -0.18
CA THR A 66 -19.52 9.87 -1.03
C THR A 66 -19.16 8.58 -0.28
N ILE A 67 -18.04 8.60 0.45
CA ILE A 67 -17.58 7.46 1.26
C ILE A 67 -18.61 7.12 2.35
N ARG A 68 -19.15 8.14 3.02
CA ARG A 68 -20.23 7.99 4.01
C ARG A 68 -21.51 7.45 3.38
N GLY A 69 -21.88 7.91 2.19
CA GLY A 69 -23.04 7.39 1.46
C GLY A 69 -22.92 5.89 1.18
N LYS A 70 -21.78 5.45 0.62
CA LYS A 70 -21.50 4.02 0.38
C LYS A 70 -21.51 3.20 1.68
N PHE A 71 -20.93 3.74 2.75
CA PHE A 71 -20.91 3.08 4.06
C PHE A 71 -22.30 2.92 4.66
N LEU A 72 -23.15 3.96 4.58
CA LEU A 72 -24.54 3.90 5.06
C LEU A 72 -25.38 2.92 4.23
N GLN A 73 -25.20 2.86 2.92
CA GLN A 73 -25.84 1.85 2.07
C GLN A 73 -25.43 0.43 2.51
N GLY A 74 -24.14 0.20 2.78
CA GLY A 74 -23.67 -1.07 3.32
C GLY A 74 -24.27 -1.43 4.67
N ILE A 75 -24.48 -0.44 5.55
CA ILE A 75 -25.18 -0.63 6.83
C ILE A 75 -26.66 -0.96 6.60
N GLU A 76 -27.35 -0.26 5.70
CA GLU A 76 -28.75 -0.52 5.39
C GLU A 76 -28.95 -1.96 4.88
N GLU A 77 -28.05 -2.43 4.02
CA GLU A 77 -28.04 -3.82 3.57
C GLU A 77 -27.71 -4.84 4.67
N ALA A 78 -26.88 -4.47 5.65
CA ALA A 78 -26.59 -5.31 6.83
C ALA A 78 -27.77 -5.34 7.80
N MET A 79 -28.45 -4.21 7.99
CA MET A 79 -29.66 -4.10 8.81
C MET A 79 -30.81 -4.91 8.22
N HIS A 80 -30.96 -4.91 6.89
CA HIS A 80 -31.89 -5.80 6.19
C HIS A 80 -31.58 -7.30 6.40
N ARG A 81 -30.33 -7.66 6.70
CA ARG A 81 -29.90 -9.02 7.04
C ARG A 81 -30.07 -9.36 8.53
N GLY A 82 -30.56 -8.42 9.34
CA GLY A 82 -30.86 -8.63 10.76
C GLY A 82 -29.69 -8.34 11.72
N ASP A 83 -28.61 -7.69 11.27
CA ASP A 83 -27.52 -7.24 12.13
C ASP A 83 -27.91 -5.90 12.80
N VAL A 84 -28.06 -5.89 14.14
CA VAL A 84 -28.68 -4.78 14.90
C VAL A 84 -27.67 -3.94 15.68
N ASP A 85 -26.35 -4.12 15.48
CA ASP A 85 -25.36 -3.32 16.22
C ASP A 85 -25.08 -1.97 15.53
N ALA A 86 -25.77 -0.92 15.99
CA ALA A 86 -25.63 0.46 15.52
C ALA A 86 -24.58 1.27 16.30
N SER A 87 -23.65 0.60 17.01
CA SER A 87 -22.69 1.23 17.93
C SER A 87 -21.67 2.18 17.27
N SER A 88 -21.57 2.21 15.93
CA SER A 88 -20.63 3.07 15.19
C SER A 88 -21.23 4.35 14.60
N ILE A 89 -22.42 4.78 15.03
CA ILE A 89 -23.00 6.07 14.60
C ILE A 89 -22.25 7.21 15.30
N GLY A 90 -21.16 7.64 14.66
CA GLY A 90 -20.40 8.81 15.09
C GLY A 90 -18.91 8.66 14.86
N THR A 91 -18.41 9.02 13.68
CA THR A 91 -16.97 9.26 13.47
C THR A 91 -16.76 10.38 12.45
N ARG A 92 -15.89 11.33 12.79
CA ARG A 92 -15.71 12.60 12.06
C ARG A 92 -14.96 12.45 10.73
N VAL A 93 -14.36 11.29 10.42
CA VAL A 93 -13.74 10.92 9.14
C VAL A 93 -13.79 9.39 9.03
N ILE A 94 -14.29 8.84 7.92
CA ILE A 94 -14.25 7.40 7.61
C ILE A 94 -13.07 7.15 6.66
N LEU A 95 -12.22 6.18 7.01
CA LEU A 95 -11.17 5.69 6.12
C LEU A 95 -11.70 4.44 5.41
N PRO A 96 -11.66 4.38 4.06
CA PRO A 96 -12.09 3.20 3.32
C PRO A 96 -11.15 2.01 3.57
N SER A 97 -11.61 0.80 3.24
CA SER A 97 -10.80 -0.43 3.28
C SER A 97 -9.62 -0.41 2.30
N SER A 98 -9.65 0.44 1.28
CA SER A 98 -8.55 0.66 0.35
C SER A 98 -7.35 1.38 0.98
N PHE A 99 -7.52 2.02 2.15
CA PHE A 99 -6.42 2.65 2.86
C PHE A 99 -5.60 1.62 3.65
N THR A 100 -4.45 1.24 3.11
CA THR A 100 -3.53 0.25 3.70
C THR A 100 -3.13 0.63 5.12
N GLY A 101 -3.21 -0.33 6.04
CA GLY A 101 -2.91 -0.11 7.46
C GLY A 101 -4.06 0.52 8.27
N GLY A 102 -5.17 0.91 7.62
CA GLY A 102 -6.37 1.37 8.30
C GLY A 102 -7.15 0.25 8.99
N LYS A 103 -8.05 0.61 9.92
CA LYS A 103 -8.93 -0.33 10.64
C LYS A 103 -9.71 -1.25 9.69
N HIS A 104 -10.34 -0.67 8.66
CA HIS A 104 -11.14 -1.43 7.70
C HIS A 104 -10.29 -2.33 6.81
N TYR A 105 -9.09 -1.88 6.43
CA TYR A 105 -8.13 -2.71 5.67
C TYR A 105 -7.74 -3.96 6.46
N MET A 106 -7.34 -3.79 7.73
CA MET A 106 -6.97 -4.92 8.59
C MET A 106 -8.14 -5.86 8.85
N PHE A 107 -9.34 -5.32 9.11
CA PHE A 107 -10.53 -6.13 9.33
C PHE A 107 -10.88 -6.98 8.12
N ASN A 108 -10.85 -6.41 6.91
CA ASN A 108 -11.11 -7.15 5.67
C ASN A 108 -10.06 -8.24 5.44
N ASN A 109 -8.77 -7.95 5.64
CA ASN A 109 -7.72 -8.96 5.52
C ASN A 109 -7.91 -10.12 6.51
N CYS A 110 -8.37 -9.84 7.73
CA CYS A 110 -8.71 -10.89 8.69
C CYS A 110 -9.89 -11.75 8.22
N GLN A 111 -10.95 -11.13 7.70
CA GLN A 111 -12.11 -11.85 7.15
C GLN A 111 -11.71 -12.73 5.97
N ASP A 112 -10.89 -12.20 5.06
CA ASP A 112 -10.38 -12.95 3.91
C ASP A 112 -9.52 -14.13 4.35
N ALA A 113 -8.63 -13.95 5.34
CA ALA A 113 -7.85 -15.03 5.90
C ALA A 113 -8.73 -16.13 6.52
N ILE A 114 -9.78 -15.75 7.26
CA ILE A 114 -10.76 -16.70 7.83
C ILE A 114 -11.52 -17.43 6.71
N ALA A 115 -11.93 -16.72 5.67
CA ALA A 115 -12.63 -17.31 4.53
C ALA A 115 -11.75 -18.32 3.78
N ILE A 116 -10.47 -18.00 3.57
CA ILE A 116 -9.47 -18.91 2.99
C ILE A 116 -9.31 -20.15 3.87
N CYS A 117 -9.13 -19.99 5.19
CA CYS A 117 -9.00 -21.11 6.11
C CYS A 117 -10.25 -22.00 6.14
N LYS A 118 -11.44 -21.39 6.04
CA LYS A 118 -12.71 -22.13 6.00
C LYS A 118 -12.85 -22.94 4.71
N HIS A 119 -12.35 -22.43 3.58
CA HIS A 119 -12.47 -23.08 2.28
C HIS A 119 -11.41 -24.16 2.05
N PHE A 120 -10.15 -23.87 2.36
CA PHE A 120 -9.01 -24.76 2.09
C PHE A 120 -8.51 -25.54 3.31
N GLY A 121 -9.00 -25.23 4.51
CA GLY A 121 -8.46 -25.75 5.76
C GLY A 121 -7.40 -24.85 6.37
N TYR A 122 -6.97 -25.18 7.58
CA TYR A 122 -5.95 -24.42 8.30
C TYR A 122 -4.57 -24.62 7.65
N PRO A 123 -3.72 -23.59 7.63
CA PRO A 123 -2.37 -23.72 7.09
C PRO A 123 -1.52 -24.64 7.97
N ASP A 124 -0.96 -25.68 7.37
CA ASP A 124 -0.02 -26.61 8.04
C ASP A 124 1.45 -26.19 7.88
N LEU A 125 1.76 -25.35 6.89
CA LEU A 125 3.12 -24.93 6.54
C LEU A 125 3.30 -23.44 6.81
N PHE A 126 4.27 -23.13 7.69
CA PHE A 126 4.77 -21.77 7.89
C PHE A 126 6.18 -21.69 7.29
N MET A 127 6.34 -20.93 6.21
CA MET A 127 7.66 -20.62 5.65
C MET A 127 8.11 -19.26 6.14
N THR A 128 9.28 -19.22 6.78
CA THR A 128 9.95 -17.96 7.12
C THR A 128 11.01 -17.68 6.08
N ILE A 129 10.83 -16.61 5.30
CA ILE A 129 11.87 -16.10 4.40
C ILE A 129 12.69 -15.09 5.20
N THR A 130 13.94 -15.43 5.50
CA THR A 130 14.88 -14.49 6.13
C THR A 130 15.63 -13.74 5.05
N CYS A 131 15.82 -12.44 5.20
CA CYS A 131 16.73 -11.65 4.38
C CYS A 131 17.96 -11.29 5.24
N ASN A 132 19.16 -11.67 4.79
CA ASN A 132 20.41 -11.26 5.45
C ASN A 132 21.23 -10.40 4.48
N PRO A 133 21.48 -9.12 4.80
CA PRO A 133 22.24 -8.23 3.92
C PRO A 133 23.70 -8.64 3.74
N SER A 134 24.23 -9.58 4.52
CA SER A 134 25.59 -10.11 4.38
C SER A 134 25.71 -11.24 3.33
N TRP A 135 24.62 -11.59 2.66
CA TRP A 135 24.64 -12.64 1.64
C TRP A 135 25.39 -12.23 0.37
N LEU A 136 26.04 -13.21 -0.28
CA LEU A 136 26.91 -12.99 -1.44
C LEU A 136 26.13 -12.45 -2.65
N GLU A 137 24.86 -12.78 -2.77
CA GLU A 137 23.93 -12.31 -3.78
C GLU A 137 23.84 -10.78 -3.78
N PHE A 138 23.76 -10.16 -2.59
CA PHE A 138 23.73 -8.71 -2.47
C PHE A 138 25.07 -8.08 -2.83
N HIS A 139 26.17 -8.71 -2.45
CA HIS A 139 27.50 -8.25 -2.83
C HIS A 139 27.73 -8.33 -4.35
N ARG A 140 27.25 -9.39 -5.02
CA ARG A 140 27.31 -9.51 -6.49
C ARG A 140 26.47 -8.45 -7.18
N TYR A 141 25.25 -8.20 -6.69
CA TYR A 141 24.35 -7.18 -7.22
C TYR A 141 24.94 -5.76 -7.09
N THR A 142 25.54 -5.45 -5.95
CA THR A 142 26.11 -4.12 -5.67
C THR A 142 27.53 -3.92 -6.22
N ALA A 143 28.24 -4.97 -6.62
CA ALA A 143 29.60 -4.90 -7.16
C ALA A 143 29.73 -4.03 -8.42
N CYS A 144 28.71 -4.01 -9.27
CA CYS A 144 28.68 -3.19 -10.49
C CYS A 144 28.64 -1.69 -10.16
N ASP A 145 27.81 -1.31 -9.19
CA ASP A 145 27.55 0.10 -8.85
C ASP A 145 28.48 0.66 -7.76
N LYS A 146 29.19 -0.20 -7.02
CA LYS A 146 30.03 0.17 -5.85
C LYS A 146 29.27 0.97 -4.78
N ILE A 147 27.98 0.65 -4.58
CA ILE A 147 27.11 1.27 -3.58
C ILE A 147 26.97 0.30 -2.39
N PRO A 148 27.12 0.75 -1.14
CA PRO A 148 26.89 -0.11 0.02
C PRO A 148 25.41 -0.54 0.11
N ILE A 149 25.17 -1.76 0.58
CA ILE A 149 23.83 -2.37 0.65
C ILE A 149 22.88 -1.52 1.51
N ALA A 150 23.39 -0.90 2.58
CA ALA A 150 22.62 0.00 3.44
C ALA A 150 22.02 1.21 2.70
N ASP A 151 22.62 1.62 1.58
CA ASP A 151 22.12 2.72 0.74
C ASP A 151 21.06 2.24 -0.27
N ARG A 152 20.73 0.95 -0.30
CA ARG A 152 19.74 0.31 -1.19
C ARG A 152 18.58 -0.31 -0.39
N PRO A 153 17.61 0.51 0.06
CA PRO A 153 16.44 0.03 0.80
C PRO A 153 15.46 -0.80 -0.06
N ASN A 154 15.64 -0.81 -1.38
CA ASN A 154 14.82 -1.58 -2.30
C ASN A 154 15.20 -3.06 -2.38
N ILE A 155 16.35 -3.47 -1.81
CA ILE A 155 16.83 -4.85 -1.81
C ILE A 155 17.14 -5.38 -0.41
N SER A 156 17.40 -4.50 0.56
CA SER A 156 17.68 -4.88 1.94
C SER A 156 16.55 -4.41 2.85
N CYS A 157 16.11 -5.32 3.73
CA CYS A 157 15.12 -5.05 4.77
C CYS A 157 15.79 -4.58 6.06
#